data_AF-A0A179VFJ5-F1
#
_entry.id   AF-A0A179VFJ5-F1
#
_cell.length_a   1.000
_cell.length_b   1.000
_cell.length_c   1.000
_cell.angle_alpha   90.00
_cell.angle_beta   90.00
_cell.angle_gamma   90.00
#
_symmetry.space_group_name_H-M   'P 1'
#
loop_
_entity.id
_entity.type
_entity.pdbx_description
1 polymer ?
#
loop_
_entity_poly.entity_id
_entity_poly.type
_entity_poly.pdbx_seq_one_letter_code
_entity_poly.pdbx_strand_id
1 'polypeptide(L)'
;MRGTALLLSVMVLAVGCAPARQTNDAVSLNPCDVGQYWTRYYNNTDHSGNAVLARCEYSVGGNFTGSPAPGVRADGFSVDAVGALRFPVPGQYQIASMSGGVVARVWLDDEQIFDHADTRDWGTNLAARSVEAGVHTVRVSFSSANGPAVEEFSVSQAALGPASANGNFFAANSFLNQPVPPNAAVDPRSANWVAALLHHPDVKGIDVNEDIWTTAVYHAPAGTPTQTVAVRNSRKSIDVPYLPHFRPTQDSDAHIAIIDDTNGCEYEFQSFKPESMSAIAQATYRVDTGSGGHVSGPAHSGGELSYLAGLITPEDVRAGVIDHALRFAIPINAPTYVYPGTRSDGTIPGGVPEGIRIQLDPSLDLRTLNLTPFQRMVATALQRYGAFDADVAKTFALTARSVIDGTQYPTHIDDLPRELIGHLRFLTPAVGSTEIQLDTAAEGVCRQQH
;
A
#
# COMPACT_ATOMS: atom_id res chain seq x y z
N MET A 1 38.61 -7.81 -81.60
CA MET A 1 39.33 -6.52 -81.69
C MET A 1 39.61 -6.05 -80.28
N ARG A 2 40.84 -5.56 -80.09
CA ARG A 2 41.42 -5.06 -78.83
C ARG A 2 40.62 -3.88 -78.26
N GLY A 3 40.66 -3.72 -76.94
CA GLY A 3 40.22 -2.49 -76.26
C GLY A 3 40.26 -2.61 -74.73
N THR A 4 41.41 -2.30 -74.15
CA THR A 4 41.73 -2.27 -72.71
C THR A 4 41.45 -0.88 -72.11
N ALA A 5 41.34 -0.81 -70.77
CA ALA A 5 41.42 0.35 -69.84
C ALA A 5 40.07 0.97 -69.42
N LEU A 6 39.82 1.38 -68.16
CA LEU A 6 40.71 1.78 -67.06
C LEU A 6 39.92 1.68 -65.71
N LEU A 7 40.57 1.26 -64.62
CA LEU A 7 40.07 1.40 -63.24
C LEU A 7 40.07 2.88 -62.81
N LEU A 8 39.04 3.32 -62.07
CA LEU A 8 39.21 4.34 -61.03
C LEU A 8 38.13 4.21 -59.95
N SER A 9 38.56 3.80 -58.75
CA SER A 9 37.78 3.86 -57.52
C SER A 9 37.82 5.28 -56.96
N VAL A 10 36.67 5.88 -56.68
CA VAL A 10 36.56 7.08 -55.84
C VAL A 10 35.39 6.89 -54.87
N MET A 11 35.73 6.70 -53.59
CA MET A 11 34.82 6.91 -52.46
C MET A 11 34.73 8.42 -52.19
N VAL A 12 33.52 8.96 -52.13
CA VAL A 12 33.22 10.21 -51.40
C VAL A 12 31.88 10.03 -50.66
N LEU A 13 31.96 10.14 -49.33
CA LEU A 13 30.82 10.35 -48.42
C LEU A 13 30.41 11.83 -48.42
N ALA A 14 29.11 12.12 -48.45
CA ALA A 14 28.49 13.24 -47.71
C ALA A 14 26.94 13.27 -47.85
N VAL A 15 26.27 12.73 -46.82
CA VAL A 15 25.20 13.31 -45.96
C VAL A 15 24.18 14.34 -46.51
N GLY A 16 22.90 14.08 -46.20
CA GLY A 16 21.85 15.08 -45.88
C GLY A 16 20.67 15.11 -46.87
N CYS A 17 19.38 15.15 -46.50
CA CYS A 17 18.68 15.20 -45.21
C CYS A 17 17.29 14.57 -45.43
N ALA A 18 16.92 13.58 -44.61
CA ALA A 18 15.51 13.28 -44.35
C ALA A 18 15.13 13.99 -43.04
N PRO A 19 13.96 14.64 -42.92
CA PRO A 19 13.55 15.25 -41.67
C PRO A 19 13.43 14.15 -40.60
N ALA A 20 14.19 14.31 -39.52
CA ALA A 20 14.14 13.43 -38.37
C ALA A 20 12.73 13.48 -37.77
N ARG A 21 12.09 12.31 -37.65
CA ARG A 21 11.03 12.10 -36.67
C ARG A 21 11.67 12.33 -35.29
N GLN A 22 11.23 13.36 -34.56
CA GLN A 22 11.48 13.43 -33.13
C GLN A 22 10.64 12.36 -32.44
N THR A 23 11.25 11.19 -32.27
CA THR A 23 10.80 10.12 -31.38
C THR A 23 11.98 9.77 -30.48
N ASN A 24 12.26 10.66 -29.53
CA ASN A 24 13.14 10.52 -28.35
C ASN A 24 12.77 11.75 -27.52
N ASP A 25 12.17 11.62 -26.33
CA ASP A 25 12.97 11.76 -25.11
C ASP A 25 12.32 11.23 -23.81
N ALA A 26 11.14 10.58 -23.83
CA ALA A 26 10.50 10.11 -22.58
C ALA A 26 10.86 8.67 -22.18
N VAL A 27 11.03 7.75 -23.15
CA VAL A 27 11.31 6.33 -22.88
C VAL A 27 12.82 6.02 -22.81
N SER A 28 13.69 6.93 -23.30
CA SER A 28 15.13 6.66 -23.47
C SER A 28 16.04 7.06 -22.31
N LEU A 29 15.50 7.57 -21.18
CA LEU A 29 16.30 8.04 -20.04
C LEU A 29 15.77 7.62 -18.65
N ASN A 30 14.82 6.68 -18.57
CA ASN A 30 14.47 6.07 -17.27
C ASN A 30 15.48 4.95 -16.97
N PRO A 31 16.40 5.11 -15.99
CA PRO A 31 17.37 4.07 -15.64
C PRO A 31 16.76 2.97 -14.76
N CYS A 32 15.49 3.08 -14.39
CA CYS A 32 14.81 2.18 -13.47
C CYS A 32 14.14 1.01 -14.18
N ASP A 33 13.93 -0.06 -13.43
CA ASP A 33 13.21 -1.23 -13.93
C ASP A 33 11.72 -0.91 -14.12
N VAL A 34 11.06 -1.71 -14.95
CA VAL A 34 9.59 -1.65 -15.08
C VAL A 34 8.96 -1.92 -13.72
N GLY A 35 8.01 -1.07 -13.31
CA GLY A 35 7.41 -1.06 -11.97
C GLY A 35 8.04 -0.06 -10.99
N GLN A 36 9.08 0.66 -11.42
CA GLN A 36 9.71 1.73 -10.65
C GLN A 36 9.57 3.10 -11.35
N TYR A 37 9.74 4.14 -10.56
CA TYR A 37 9.80 5.53 -10.98
C TYR A 37 11.21 6.05 -10.82
N TRP A 38 11.73 6.71 -11.86
CA TRP A 38 12.88 7.58 -11.73
C TRP A 38 12.44 8.89 -11.09
N THR A 39 12.65 8.99 -9.77
CA THR A 39 12.21 10.12 -8.96
C THR A 39 13.35 11.10 -8.79
N ARG A 40 13.11 12.36 -9.17
CA ARG A 40 14.07 13.47 -9.08
C ARG A 40 13.57 14.53 -8.11
N TYR A 41 14.41 14.92 -7.18
CA TYR A 41 14.13 15.94 -6.16
C TYR A 41 14.94 17.20 -6.42
N TYR A 42 14.30 18.36 -6.23
CA TYR A 42 14.89 19.68 -6.46
C TYR A 42 14.67 20.59 -5.25
N ASN A 43 15.61 21.51 -5.02
CA ASN A 43 15.53 22.54 -3.98
C ASN A 43 14.93 23.86 -4.52
N ASN A 44 13.88 23.73 -5.33
CA ASN A 44 13.04 24.79 -5.89
C ASN A 44 11.64 24.22 -6.14
N THR A 45 10.67 25.07 -6.48
CA THR A 45 9.27 24.66 -6.73
C THR A 45 8.91 24.48 -8.20
N ASP A 46 9.87 24.69 -9.11
CA ASP A 46 9.66 24.72 -10.56
C ASP A 46 10.38 23.60 -11.31
N HIS A 47 10.96 22.63 -10.58
CA HIS A 47 11.73 21.50 -11.11
C HIS A 47 12.94 21.93 -11.97
N SER A 48 13.45 23.16 -11.77
CA SER A 48 14.51 23.71 -12.61
C SER A 48 15.91 23.28 -12.17
N GLY A 49 16.86 23.31 -13.11
CA GLY A 49 18.26 23.02 -12.86
C GLY A 49 18.54 21.53 -12.60
N ASN A 50 19.60 21.25 -11.84
CA ASN A 50 20.00 19.88 -11.52
C ASN A 50 19.24 19.39 -10.29
N ALA A 51 18.71 18.17 -10.37
CA ALA A 51 18.16 17.47 -9.22
C ALA A 51 19.25 17.30 -8.15
N VAL A 52 18.91 17.55 -6.89
CA VAL A 52 19.80 17.34 -5.74
C VAL A 52 19.87 15.88 -5.32
N LEU A 53 18.85 15.11 -5.69
CA LEU A 53 18.76 13.66 -5.52
C LEU A 53 17.96 13.09 -6.68
N ALA A 54 18.42 11.97 -7.23
CA ALA A 54 17.65 11.18 -8.18
C ALA A 54 17.88 9.68 -7.94
N ARG A 55 16.82 8.88 -7.88
CA ARG A 55 16.87 7.44 -7.60
C ARG A 55 15.62 6.73 -8.09
N CYS A 56 15.71 5.41 -8.18
CA CYS A 56 14.56 4.56 -8.48
C CYS A 56 13.74 4.30 -7.22
N GLU A 57 12.43 4.47 -7.31
CA GLU A 57 11.47 4.28 -6.22
C GLU A 57 10.27 3.43 -6.70
N TYR A 58 9.64 2.69 -5.79
CA TYR A 58 8.53 1.78 -6.12
C TYR A 58 7.15 2.45 -6.06
N SER A 59 7.11 3.69 -5.58
CA SER A 59 5.92 4.51 -5.38
C SER A 59 6.34 5.98 -5.53
N VAL A 60 5.37 6.89 -5.56
CA VAL A 60 5.65 8.33 -5.64
C VAL A 60 5.02 9.07 -4.47
N GLY A 61 5.86 9.77 -3.71
CA GLY A 61 5.41 10.67 -2.65
C GLY A 61 5.38 10.04 -1.26
N GLY A 62 4.52 10.58 -0.40
CA GLY A 62 4.46 10.33 1.04
C GLY A 62 3.83 11.50 1.80
N ASN A 63 3.81 11.39 3.11
CA ASN A 63 3.30 12.40 4.04
C ASN A 63 4.46 13.13 4.74
N PHE A 64 4.90 14.24 4.16
CA PHE A 64 6.11 14.94 4.60
C PHE A 64 5.78 16.12 5.51
N THR A 65 6.14 16.02 6.79
CA THR A 65 6.14 17.15 7.74
C THR A 65 7.47 17.94 7.73
N GLY A 66 8.42 17.52 6.90
CA GLY A 66 9.74 18.10 6.75
C GLY A 66 10.41 17.66 5.45
N SER A 67 11.74 17.51 5.48
CA SER A 67 12.50 17.11 4.30
C SER A 67 12.09 15.71 3.79
N PRO A 68 11.73 15.55 2.50
CA PRO A 68 11.30 14.25 1.97
C PRO A 68 12.47 13.25 1.80
N ALA A 69 13.70 13.76 1.71
CA ALA A 69 14.89 12.93 1.61
C ALA A 69 16.15 13.70 2.00
N PRO A 70 17.21 13.04 2.49
CA PRO A 70 18.48 13.69 2.80
C PRO A 70 19.00 14.55 1.63
N GLY A 71 19.31 15.82 1.90
CA GLY A 71 19.78 16.80 0.89
C GLY A 71 18.68 17.63 0.23
N VAL A 72 17.41 17.25 0.40
CA VAL A 72 16.26 18.04 -0.05
C VAL A 72 15.82 18.99 1.06
N ARG A 73 15.42 20.22 0.72
CA ARG A 73 14.88 21.18 1.69
C ARG A 73 13.55 20.69 2.27
N ALA A 74 13.24 21.12 3.49
CA ALA A 74 11.93 20.87 4.10
C ALA A 74 10.81 21.67 3.41
N ASP A 75 11.11 22.90 3.00
CA ASP A 75 10.21 23.78 2.26
C ASP A 75 10.83 24.19 0.91
N GLY A 76 10.00 24.61 -0.04
CA GLY A 76 10.47 25.10 -1.33
C GLY A 76 11.19 24.03 -2.14
N PHE A 77 10.62 22.82 -2.17
CA PHE A 77 11.12 21.69 -2.93
C PHE A 77 10.12 21.25 -4.00
N SER A 78 10.59 20.45 -4.94
CA SER A 78 9.74 19.83 -5.93
C SER A 78 10.27 18.45 -6.32
N VAL A 79 9.37 17.61 -6.80
CA VAL A 79 9.61 16.22 -7.15
C VAL A 79 9.02 15.94 -8.52
N ASP A 80 9.79 15.30 -9.38
CA ASP A 80 9.34 14.85 -10.70
C ASP A 80 9.72 13.38 -10.88
N ALA A 81 8.70 12.54 -10.96
CA ALA A 81 8.81 11.09 -11.05
C ALA A 81 8.27 10.60 -12.39
N VAL A 82 9.08 9.83 -13.12
CA VAL A 82 8.69 9.19 -14.39
C VAL A 82 8.89 7.69 -14.25
N GLY A 83 7.81 6.93 -14.38
CA GLY A 83 7.81 5.47 -14.28
C GLY A 83 7.38 4.80 -15.57
N ALA A 84 7.83 3.55 -15.72
CA ALA A 84 7.34 2.64 -16.75
C ALA A 84 6.58 1.51 -16.04
N LEU A 85 5.26 1.52 -16.09
CA LEU A 85 4.41 0.57 -15.36
C LEU A 85 3.85 -0.49 -16.31
N ARG A 86 3.80 -1.74 -15.86
CA ARG A 86 3.18 -2.84 -16.61
C ARG A 86 1.71 -2.96 -16.22
N PHE A 87 0.83 -2.79 -17.19
CA PHE A 87 -0.61 -3.06 -17.07
C PHE A 87 -0.84 -4.52 -17.50
N PRO A 88 -1.19 -5.43 -16.57
CA PRO A 88 -1.22 -6.87 -16.85
C PRO A 88 -2.33 -7.28 -17.83
N VAL A 89 -3.43 -6.54 -17.87
CA VAL A 89 -4.61 -6.83 -18.69
C VAL A 89 -5.19 -5.53 -19.26
N PRO A 90 -5.84 -5.56 -20.44
CA PRO A 90 -6.60 -4.40 -20.89
C PRO A 90 -7.83 -4.22 -19.99
N GLY A 91 -8.20 -2.98 -19.68
CA GLY A 91 -9.37 -2.73 -18.86
C GLY A 91 -9.43 -1.33 -18.26
N GLN A 92 -10.40 -1.13 -17.37
CA GLN A 92 -10.50 0.10 -16.58
C GLN A 92 -9.49 0.06 -15.43
N TYR A 93 -8.76 1.15 -15.27
CA TYR A 93 -7.86 1.43 -14.17
C TYR A 93 -8.29 2.69 -13.45
N GLN A 94 -8.26 2.67 -12.12
CA GLN A 94 -8.44 3.84 -11.29
C GLN A 94 -7.08 4.48 -11.03
N ILE A 95 -6.96 5.75 -11.40
CA ILE A 95 -5.80 6.60 -11.11
C ILE A 95 -6.21 7.48 -9.94
N ALA A 96 -5.48 7.37 -8.83
CA ALA A 96 -5.72 8.13 -7.61
C ALA A 96 -4.51 8.99 -7.26
N SER A 97 -4.76 10.24 -6.90
CA SER A 97 -3.76 11.17 -6.37
C SER A 97 -4.37 11.92 -5.20
N MET A 98 -3.92 11.58 -4.00
CA MET A 98 -4.21 12.33 -2.79
C MET A 98 -3.13 13.38 -2.59
N SER A 99 -3.54 14.64 -2.56
CA SER A 99 -2.65 15.79 -2.41
C SER A 99 -3.08 16.65 -1.22
N GLY A 100 -2.11 17.29 -0.57
CA GLY A 100 -2.35 18.29 0.47
C GLY A 100 -1.12 19.18 0.67
N GLY A 101 -1.29 20.51 0.60
CA GLY A 101 -0.17 21.45 0.73
C GLY A 101 0.77 21.51 -0.49
N VAL A 102 0.54 20.69 -1.52
CA VAL A 102 1.33 20.63 -2.75
C VAL A 102 0.53 21.04 -3.98
N VAL A 103 1.23 21.48 -5.02
CA VAL A 103 0.72 21.53 -6.40
C VAL A 103 1.09 20.21 -7.04
N ALA A 104 0.13 19.43 -7.57
CA ALA A 104 0.36 18.10 -8.12
C ALA A 104 -0.18 17.95 -9.55
N ARG A 105 0.49 17.13 -10.36
CA ARG A 105 0.09 16.79 -11.73
C ARG A 105 0.42 15.34 -12.04
N VAL A 106 -0.45 14.70 -12.80
CA VAL A 106 -0.36 13.29 -13.16
C VAL A 106 -0.60 13.11 -14.66
N TRP A 107 0.21 12.27 -15.31
CA TRP A 107 0.05 11.88 -16.71
C TRP A 107 0.11 10.37 -16.87
N LEU A 108 -0.64 9.86 -17.86
CA LEU A 108 -0.57 8.50 -18.39
C LEU A 108 -0.41 8.59 -19.91
N ASP A 109 0.65 8.02 -20.48
CA ASP A 109 0.97 8.07 -21.92
C ASP A 109 0.83 9.47 -22.55
N ASP A 110 1.45 10.46 -21.91
CA ASP A 110 1.40 11.88 -22.27
C ASP A 110 0.03 12.57 -22.13
N GLU A 111 -1.06 11.83 -21.86
CA GLU A 111 -2.35 12.42 -21.46
C GLU A 111 -2.25 12.95 -20.02
N GLN A 112 -2.55 14.23 -19.83
CA GLN A 112 -2.66 14.81 -18.49
C GLN A 112 -3.98 14.39 -17.85
N ILE A 113 -3.87 13.62 -16.77
CA ILE A 113 -5.02 13.08 -16.02
C ILE A 113 -5.48 14.09 -14.96
N PHE A 114 -4.53 14.65 -14.22
CA PHE A 114 -4.77 15.65 -13.19
C PHE A 114 -3.87 16.87 -13.40
N ASP A 115 -4.46 18.06 -13.23
CA ASP A 115 -3.74 19.33 -13.25
C ASP A 115 -4.17 20.21 -12.07
N HIS A 116 -3.50 20.05 -10.93
CA HIS A 116 -3.72 20.88 -9.75
C HIS A 116 -2.67 22.00 -9.67
N ALA A 117 -2.45 22.70 -10.78
CA ALA A 117 -1.48 23.79 -10.89
C ALA A 117 -1.66 24.92 -9.87
N ASP A 118 -2.93 25.19 -9.50
CA ASP A 118 -3.33 26.41 -8.80
C ASP A 118 -3.93 26.17 -7.40
N THR A 119 -4.16 24.93 -7.00
CA THR A 119 -4.74 24.58 -5.70
C THR A 119 -3.75 23.77 -4.86
N ARG A 120 -3.86 23.90 -3.53
CA ARG A 120 -3.09 23.13 -2.54
C ARG A 120 -4.03 22.39 -1.59
N ASP A 121 -5.23 22.13 -2.09
CA ASP A 121 -6.35 21.63 -1.32
C ASP A 121 -6.08 20.19 -0.91
N TRP A 122 -6.62 19.84 0.26
CA TRP A 122 -6.57 18.49 0.77
C TRP A 122 -7.68 17.66 0.14
N GLY A 123 -7.32 16.56 -0.51
CA GLY A 123 -8.29 15.62 -1.04
C GLY A 123 -7.69 14.59 -1.99
N THR A 124 -8.50 13.58 -2.31
CA THR A 124 -8.17 12.54 -3.30
C THR A 124 -8.89 12.83 -4.60
N ASN A 125 -8.14 12.90 -5.69
CA ASN A 125 -8.67 12.94 -7.04
C ASN A 125 -8.67 11.53 -7.62
N LEU A 126 -9.76 11.17 -8.28
CA LEU A 126 -9.96 9.85 -8.89
C LEU A 126 -10.32 10.02 -10.37
N ALA A 127 -9.69 9.21 -11.22
CA ALA A 127 -9.99 9.14 -12.64
C ALA A 127 -9.97 7.69 -13.11
N ALA A 128 -11.06 7.24 -13.73
CA ALA A 128 -11.08 5.97 -14.44
C ALA A 128 -10.55 6.17 -15.87
N ARG A 129 -9.66 5.27 -16.32
CA ARG A 129 -9.16 5.21 -17.70
C ARG A 129 -9.16 3.79 -18.22
N SER A 130 -9.59 3.61 -19.47
CA SER A 130 -9.34 2.37 -20.20
C SER A 130 -7.90 2.37 -20.68
N VAL A 131 -7.13 1.36 -20.28
CA VAL A 131 -5.73 1.19 -20.64
C VAL A 131 -5.56 -0.18 -21.28
N GLU A 132 -4.75 -0.26 -22.33
CA GLU A 132 -4.38 -1.53 -22.95
C GLU A 132 -3.39 -2.30 -22.07
N ALA A 133 -3.26 -3.61 -22.29
CA ALA A 133 -2.18 -4.35 -21.66
C ALA A 133 -0.84 -3.97 -22.29
N GLY A 134 0.19 -3.78 -21.45
CA GLY A 134 1.48 -3.36 -21.94
C GLY A 134 2.29 -2.60 -20.92
N VAL A 135 3.37 -1.97 -21.37
CA VAL A 135 4.16 -1.04 -20.56
C VAL A 135 3.77 0.37 -20.98
N HIS A 136 3.34 1.18 -20.01
CA HIS A 136 2.85 2.54 -20.21
C HIS A 136 3.68 3.51 -19.37
N THR A 137 3.76 4.75 -19.83
CA THR A 137 4.51 5.79 -19.10
C THR A 137 3.57 6.48 -18.13
N VAL A 138 3.98 6.56 -16.86
CA VAL A 138 3.28 7.30 -15.82
C VAL A 138 4.20 8.38 -15.29
N ARG A 139 3.72 9.63 -15.24
CA ARG A 139 4.45 10.74 -14.65
C ARG A 139 3.64 11.35 -13.53
N VAL A 140 4.31 11.64 -12.42
CA VAL A 140 3.76 12.36 -11.29
C VAL A 140 4.74 13.46 -10.92
N SER A 141 4.26 14.70 -10.86
CA SER A 141 5.08 15.83 -10.42
C SER A 141 4.36 16.58 -9.32
N PHE A 142 5.06 16.94 -8.25
CA PHE A 142 4.51 17.79 -7.21
C PHE A 142 5.52 18.78 -6.65
N SER A 143 5.04 19.90 -6.11
CA SER A 143 5.88 20.91 -5.47
C SER A 143 5.27 21.44 -4.17
N SER A 144 6.14 21.60 -3.17
CA SER A 144 5.79 22.20 -1.88
C SER A 144 6.47 23.56 -1.74
N ALA A 145 5.67 24.59 -1.45
CA ALA A 145 6.20 25.92 -1.18
C ALA A 145 6.61 26.07 0.29
N ASN A 146 5.78 25.57 1.21
CA ASN A 146 5.99 25.59 2.65
C ASN A 146 5.04 24.62 3.36
N GLY A 147 5.44 24.19 4.56
CA GLY A 147 4.61 23.40 5.46
C GLY A 147 4.49 21.93 5.05
N PRO A 148 3.54 21.20 5.67
CA PRO A 148 3.31 19.80 5.34
C PRO A 148 2.98 19.60 3.86
N ALA A 149 3.57 18.57 3.27
CA ALA A 149 3.44 18.21 1.87
C ALA A 149 3.03 16.75 1.75
N VAL A 150 1.82 16.52 1.22
CA VAL A 150 1.28 15.17 0.99
C VAL A 150 1.08 14.99 -0.51
N GLU A 151 1.66 13.92 -1.05
CA GLU A 151 1.32 13.37 -2.36
C GLU A 151 1.32 11.85 -2.26
N GLU A 152 0.21 11.20 -2.57
CA GLU A 152 0.02 9.77 -2.44
C GLU A 152 -0.72 9.25 -3.68
N PHE A 153 0.01 8.50 -4.50
CA PHE A 153 -0.36 8.14 -5.86
C PHE A 153 -0.55 6.63 -6.01
N SER A 154 -1.57 6.23 -6.75
CA SER A 154 -1.76 4.84 -7.17
C SER A 154 -2.44 4.73 -8.54
N VAL A 155 -2.19 3.62 -9.21
CA VAL A 155 -2.90 3.19 -10.41
C VAL A 155 -3.31 1.75 -10.22
N SER A 156 -4.58 1.48 -9.97
CA SER A 156 -5.08 0.14 -9.67
C SER A 156 -6.08 -0.35 -10.70
N GLN A 157 -6.16 -1.66 -10.87
CA GLN A 157 -7.18 -2.24 -11.74
C GLN A 157 -8.56 -2.04 -11.11
N ALA A 158 -9.50 -1.45 -11.85
CA ALA A 158 -10.89 -1.28 -11.43
C ALA A 158 -11.69 -2.56 -11.71
N ALA A 159 -11.35 -3.65 -11.01
CA ALA A 159 -11.97 -4.95 -11.19
C ALA A 159 -12.03 -5.73 -9.88
N LEU A 160 -12.98 -6.66 -9.82
CA LEU A 160 -13.09 -7.65 -8.75
C LEU A 160 -12.11 -8.81 -8.96
N GLY A 161 -11.67 -9.37 -7.85
CA GLY A 161 -10.95 -10.63 -7.83
C GLY A 161 -11.90 -11.82 -7.68
N PRO A 162 -11.45 -13.05 -8.04
CA PRO A 162 -12.16 -14.27 -7.71
C PRO A 162 -12.35 -14.41 -6.19
N ALA A 163 -13.55 -14.79 -5.76
CA ALA A 163 -13.82 -15.05 -4.35
C ALA A 163 -12.90 -16.12 -3.76
N SER A 164 -12.51 -15.98 -2.49
CA SER A 164 -11.73 -17.02 -1.82
C SER A 164 -12.54 -18.29 -1.60
N ALA A 165 -11.91 -19.46 -1.78
CA ALA A 165 -12.56 -20.77 -1.65
C ALA A 165 -12.36 -21.41 -0.26
N ASN A 166 -11.48 -20.86 0.57
CA ASN A 166 -11.12 -21.39 1.88
C ASN A 166 -11.69 -20.57 3.06
N GLY A 167 -12.46 -19.52 2.78
CA GLY A 167 -13.04 -18.65 3.81
C GLY A 167 -12.12 -17.50 4.26
N ASN A 168 -10.96 -17.33 3.64
CA ASN A 168 -10.12 -16.15 3.89
C ASN A 168 -10.84 -14.88 3.46
N PHE A 169 -10.61 -13.81 4.20
CA PHE A 169 -10.94 -12.48 3.73
C PHE A 169 -10.17 -12.16 2.45
N PHE A 170 -10.83 -11.36 1.61
CA PHE A 170 -10.42 -10.85 0.31
C PHE A 170 -10.31 -11.92 -0.79
N ALA A 171 -10.18 -11.45 -2.02
CA ALA A 171 -10.12 -12.30 -3.19
C ALA A 171 -8.99 -13.34 -3.10
N ALA A 172 -9.19 -14.48 -3.75
CA ALA A 172 -8.18 -15.55 -3.81
C ALA A 172 -6.85 -15.06 -4.42
N ASN A 173 -6.91 -14.08 -5.34
CA ASN A 173 -5.73 -13.45 -5.94
C ASN A 173 -5.24 -12.19 -5.21
N SER A 174 -5.83 -11.84 -4.06
CA SER A 174 -5.32 -10.75 -3.21
C SER A 174 -3.87 -11.01 -2.83
N PHE A 175 -3.07 -9.95 -2.71
CA PHE A 175 -1.71 -10.02 -2.18
C PHE A 175 -1.62 -10.69 -0.80
N LEU A 176 -2.72 -10.70 -0.03
CA LEU A 176 -2.87 -11.38 1.24
C LEU A 176 -2.95 -12.90 1.08
N ASN A 177 -3.66 -13.38 0.05
CA ASN A 177 -3.94 -14.79 -0.19
C ASN A 177 -2.92 -15.45 -1.14
N GLN A 178 -1.81 -14.76 -1.44
CA GLN A 178 -0.73 -15.28 -2.26
C GLN A 178 0.50 -15.61 -1.42
N PRO A 179 1.14 -16.78 -1.59
CA PRO A 179 2.39 -17.08 -0.90
C PRO A 179 3.52 -16.14 -1.36
N VAL A 180 4.56 -16.02 -0.54
CA VAL A 180 5.80 -15.35 -0.97
C VAL A 180 6.41 -16.18 -2.10
N PRO A 181 6.76 -15.58 -3.27
CA PRO A 181 7.40 -16.30 -4.35
C PRO A 181 8.70 -16.98 -3.90
N PRO A 182 9.04 -18.17 -4.44
CA PRO A 182 10.35 -18.77 -4.23
C PRO A 182 11.46 -17.78 -4.63
N ASN A 183 12.51 -17.68 -3.80
CA ASN A 183 13.65 -16.78 -4.03
C ASN A 183 13.30 -15.29 -4.13
N ALA A 184 12.24 -14.84 -3.43
CA ALA A 184 11.94 -13.41 -3.30
C ALA A 184 13.18 -12.61 -2.87
N ALA A 185 13.44 -11.51 -3.59
CA ALA A 185 14.57 -10.63 -3.32
C ALA A 185 14.40 -9.93 -1.96
N VAL A 186 15.51 -9.80 -1.22
CA VAL A 186 15.55 -9.10 0.07
C VAL A 186 15.92 -7.64 -0.19
N ASP A 187 15.18 -6.71 0.40
CA ASP A 187 15.51 -5.28 0.32
C ASP A 187 16.92 -5.05 0.91
N PRO A 188 17.81 -4.31 0.23
CA PRO A 188 19.16 -4.07 0.72
C PRO A 188 19.20 -3.35 2.08
N ARG A 189 18.12 -2.69 2.49
CA ARG A 189 17.97 -2.03 3.81
C ARG A 189 17.48 -2.97 4.90
N SER A 190 17.06 -4.20 4.57
CA SER A 190 16.48 -5.17 5.51
C SER A 190 17.33 -5.37 6.76
N ALA A 191 18.64 -5.52 6.62
CA ALA A 191 19.53 -5.72 7.77
C ALA A 191 19.50 -4.53 8.74
N ASN A 192 19.42 -3.30 8.21
CA ASN A 192 19.36 -2.08 9.03
C ASN A 192 18.02 -1.97 9.74
N TRP A 193 16.90 -2.28 9.07
CA TRP A 193 15.57 -2.24 9.67
C TRP A 193 15.38 -3.32 10.74
N VAL A 194 15.85 -4.55 10.49
CA VAL A 194 15.87 -5.62 11.50
C VAL A 194 16.70 -5.21 12.71
N ALA A 195 17.90 -4.64 12.49
CA ALA A 195 18.72 -4.12 13.58
C ALA A 195 18.03 -2.97 14.33
N ALA A 196 17.33 -2.07 13.64
CA ALA A 196 16.59 -0.98 14.26
C ALA A 196 15.46 -1.51 15.16
N LEU A 197 14.68 -2.50 14.70
CA LEU A 197 13.66 -3.17 15.52
C LEU A 197 14.27 -3.86 16.74
N LEU A 198 15.37 -4.60 16.56
CA LEU A 198 16.05 -5.31 17.65
C LEU A 198 16.65 -4.35 18.70
N HIS A 199 17.04 -3.14 18.32
CA HIS A 199 17.56 -2.13 19.27
C HIS A 199 16.48 -1.18 19.81
N HIS A 200 15.26 -1.22 19.25
CA HIS A 200 14.18 -0.36 19.71
C HIS A 200 13.80 -0.70 21.17
N PRO A 201 13.72 0.30 22.08
CA PRO A 201 13.52 0.04 23.50
C PRO A 201 12.17 -0.59 23.81
N ASP A 202 11.13 -0.26 23.04
CA ASP A 202 9.76 -0.75 23.25
C ASP A 202 9.48 -2.10 22.58
N VAL A 203 10.27 -2.52 21.60
CA VAL A 203 10.10 -3.83 20.96
C VAL A 203 10.64 -4.89 21.91
N LYS A 204 9.79 -5.70 22.53
CA LYS A 204 10.17 -6.78 23.48
C LYS A 204 10.05 -8.18 22.90
N GLY A 205 9.13 -8.36 21.98
CA GLY A 205 8.91 -9.55 21.16
C GLY A 205 8.20 -9.12 19.87
N ILE A 206 7.43 -10.02 19.28
CA ILE A 206 6.42 -9.65 18.30
C ILE A 206 5.08 -9.91 18.97
N ASP A 207 4.42 -8.84 19.39
CA ASP A 207 3.18 -8.90 20.16
C ASP A 207 2.04 -9.36 19.23
N VAL A 208 1.02 -10.04 19.75
CA VAL A 208 -0.18 -10.43 18.98
C VAL A 208 -1.42 -9.86 19.65
N ASN A 209 -1.94 -8.76 19.11
CA ASN A 209 -3.10 -8.08 19.68
C ASN A 209 -4.40 -8.85 19.38
N GLU A 210 -5.08 -9.33 20.42
CA GLU A 210 -6.32 -10.12 20.34
C GLU A 210 -7.49 -9.56 21.17
N ASP A 211 -7.28 -8.48 21.92
CA ASP A 211 -8.32 -7.79 22.71
C ASP A 211 -8.47 -6.34 22.26
N ILE A 212 -7.40 -5.56 22.42
CA ILE A 212 -7.31 -4.14 22.07
C ILE A 212 -6.18 -3.89 21.07
N TRP A 213 -6.16 -2.73 20.40
CA TRP A 213 -5.22 -2.40 19.32
C TRP A 213 -5.29 -3.40 18.15
N THR A 214 -6.49 -3.92 17.94
CA THR A 214 -6.88 -4.86 16.89
C THR A 214 -8.35 -4.55 16.52
N THR A 215 -9.03 -5.42 15.77
CA THR A 215 -10.35 -5.15 15.22
C THR A 215 -11.41 -6.12 15.72
N ALA A 216 -12.53 -5.56 16.20
CA ALA A 216 -13.77 -6.28 16.42
C ALA A 216 -14.51 -6.45 15.09
N VAL A 217 -14.92 -7.67 14.76
CA VAL A 217 -15.55 -7.98 13.47
C VAL A 217 -16.97 -8.49 13.72
N TYR A 218 -17.96 -7.83 13.12
CA TYR A 218 -19.37 -8.21 13.22
C TYR A 218 -19.97 -8.49 11.86
N HIS A 219 -20.72 -9.60 11.78
CA HIS A 219 -21.59 -9.88 10.65
C HIS A 219 -22.95 -9.24 10.88
N ALA A 220 -23.45 -8.53 9.88
CA ALA A 220 -24.78 -7.94 9.83
C ALA A 220 -25.67 -8.77 8.90
N PRO A 221 -26.56 -9.62 9.45
CA PRO A 221 -27.44 -10.44 8.64
C PRO A 221 -28.42 -9.62 7.82
N ALA A 222 -29.01 -10.24 6.80
CA ALA A 222 -30.08 -9.66 6.01
C ALA A 222 -31.21 -9.10 6.89
N GLY A 223 -31.59 -7.84 6.65
CA GLY A 223 -32.62 -7.13 7.42
C GLY A 223 -32.09 -6.36 8.64
N THR A 224 -30.78 -6.35 8.87
CA THR A 224 -30.16 -5.49 9.89
C THR A 224 -30.50 -4.01 9.63
N PRO A 225 -31.00 -3.26 10.65
CA PRO A 225 -31.28 -1.84 10.50
C PRO A 225 -30.04 -1.03 10.12
N THR A 226 -30.24 0.02 9.33
CA THR A 226 -29.19 0.98 8.98
C THR A 226 -29.07 2.08 10.05
N GLN A 227 -27.84 2.51 10.32
CA GLN A 227 -27.53 3.73 11.06
C GLN A 227 -26.56 4.61 10.26
N THR A 228 -26.73 5.93 10.37
CA THR A 228 -25.84 6.91 9.76
C THR A 228 -24.68 7.22 10.71
N VAL A 229 -23.44 7.06 10.24
CA VAL A 229 -22.21 7.35 10.97
C VAL A 229 -21.58 8.62 10.43
N ALA A 230 -21.34 9.62 11.28
CA ALA A 230 -20.59 10.81 10.91
C ALA A 230 -19.07 10.55 10.96
N VAL A 231 -18.36 10.80 9.86
CA VAL A 231 -16.91 10.59 9.72
C VAL A 231 -16.19 11.94 9.76
N ARG A 232 -15.38 12.15 10.80
CA ARG A 232 -14.83 13.49 11.11
C ARG A 232 -13.73 13.94 10.14
N ASN A 233 -12.82 13.05 9.76
CA ASN A 233 -11.69 13.43 8.89
C ASN A 233 -12.15 13.86 7.49
N SER A 234 -13.15 13.16 6.94
CA SER A 234 -13.73 13.50 5.64
C SER A 234 -14.84 14.55 5.72
N ARG A 235 -15.39 14.80 6.91
CA ARG A 235 -16.57 15.66 7.15
C ARG A 235 -17.81 15.20 6.37
N LYS A 236 -17.96 13.90 6.19
CA LYS A 236 -19.09 13.25 5.51
C LYS A 236 -19.80 12.29 6.45
N SER A 237 -20.86 11.64 5.96
CA SER A 237 -21.55 10.58 6.69
C SER A 237 -21.69 9.33 5.84
N ILE A 238 -21.82 8.16 6.46
CA ILE A 238 -22.08 6.89 5.75
C ILE A 238 -23.18 6.11 6.47
N ASP A 239 -24.06 5.50 5.68
CA ASP A 239 -25.10 4.61 6.19
C ASP A 239 -24.57 3.19 6.27
N VAL A 240 -24.58 2.54 7.43
CA VAL A 240 -24.11 1.15 7.59
C VAL A 240 -25.15 0.29 8.29
N PRO A 241 -25.24 -1.02 8.00
CA PRO A 241 -26.02 -1.91 8.85
C PRO A 241 -25.39 -1.94 10.25
N TYR A 242 -26.20 -1.83 11.29
CA TYR A 242 -25.69 -1.75 12.66
C TYR A 242 -26.69 -2.32 13.67
N LEU A 243 -26.17 -3.15 14.58
CA LEU A 243 -26.94 -3.65 15.72
C LEU A 243 -26.44 -3.00 17.03
N PRO A 244 -27.33 -2.64 17.97
CA PRO A 244 -26.94 -1.95 19.20
C PRO A 244 -25.99 -2.71 20.13
N HIS A 245 -25.66 -3.98 19.85
CA HIS A 245 -24.68 -4.76 20.62
C HIS A 245 -23.29 -4.79 19.98
N PHE A 246 -23.12 -4.26 18.76
CA PHE A 246 -21.80 -4.14 18.15
C PHE A 246 -20.96 -3.14 18.94
N ARG A 247 -19.76 -3.54 19.33
CA ARG A 247 -18.85 -2.74 20.15
C ARG A 247 -17.47 -2.67 19.49
N PRO A 248 -16.89 -1.46 19.37
CA PRO A 248 -15.49 -1.33 18.99
C PRO A 248 -14.57 -1.82 20.11
N THR A 249 -13.30 -2.05 19.80
CA THR A 249 -12.28 -2.35 20.80
C THR A 249 -12.15 -1.25 21.86
N GLN A 250 -11.69 -1.61 23.06
CA GLN A 250 -11.62 -0.72 24.22
C GLN A 250 -10.24 -0.03 24.38
N ASP A 251 -9.76 0.55 23.28
CA ASP A 251 -8.56 1.37 23.22
C ASP A 251 -8.86 2.75 22.59
N SER A 252 -7.85 3.57 22.34
CA SER A 252 -8.07 4.89 21.76
C SER A 252 -8.46 4.85 20.28
N ASP A 253 -8.03 3.81 19.55
CA ASP A 253 -8.37 3.63 18.15
C ASP A 253 -9.75 3.01 17.97
N ALA A 254 -10.27 2.28 18.95
CA ALA A 254 -11.66 1.79 18.99
C ALA A 254 -12.13 1.26 17.63
N HIS A 255 -11.38 0.30 17.08
CA HIS A 255 -11.63 -0.27 15.77
C HIS A 255 -12.86 -1.17 15.79
N ILE A 256 -13.63 -1.10 14.71
CA ILE A 256 -14.74 -1.99 14.42
C ILE A 256 -14.87 -2.17 12.92
N ALA A 257 -15.15 -3.39 12.50
CA ALA A 257 -15.54 -3.74 11.15
C ALA A 257 -16.90 -4.42 11.14
N ILE A 258 -17.75 -4.04 10.19
CA ILE A 258 -19.09 -4.57 10.01
C ILE A 258 -19.21 -5.10 8.58
N ILE A 259 -19.44 -6.40 8.46
CA ILE A 259 -19.63 -7.10 7.18
C ILE A 259 -21.13 -7.21 6.93
N ASP A 260 -21.61 -6.65 5.82
CA ASP A 260 -22.98 -6.83 5.36
C ASP A 260 -23.11 -8.15 4.59
N ASP A 261 -23.72 -9.16 5.23
CA ASP A 261 -23.85 -10.51 4.66
C ASP A 261 -24.71 -10.54 3.37
N THR A 262 -25.42 -9.46 3.04
CA THR A 262 -26.27 -9.41 1.84
C THR A 262 -25.51 -9.12 0.56
N ASN A 263 -24.38 -8.42 0.66
CA ASN A 263 -23.64 -7.91 -0.50
C ASN A 263 -22.12 -8.06 -0.37
N GLY A 264 -21.60 -8.52 0.77
CA GLY A 264 -20.17 -8.72 1.00
C GLY A 264 -19.41 -7.40 1.17
N CYS A 265 -20.10 -6.29 1.43
CA CYS A 265 -19.47 -5.02 1.74
C CYS A 265 -19.06 -4.97 3.20
N GLU A 266 -17.82 -4.59 3.42
CA GLU A 266 -17.23 -4.39 4.73
C GLU A 266 -17.11 -2.89 4.99
N TYR A 267 -17.56 -2.45 6.15
CA TYR A 267 -17.47 -1.08 6.63
C TYR A 267 -16.69 -1.06 7.93
N GLU A 268 -15.52 -0.44 7.91
CA GLU A 268 -14.67 -0.38 9.08
C GLU A 268 -14.30 1.05 9.47
N PHE A 269 -14.07 1.23 10.77
CA PHE A 269 -13.99 2.54 11.40
C PHE A 269 -12.87 2.61 12.42
N GLN A 270 -12.20 3.76 12.47
CA GLN A 270 -11.34 4.17 13.58
C GLN A 270 -12.07 5.20 14.45
N SER A 271 -11.82 5.12 15.75
CA SER A 271 -12.39 5.93 16.82
C SER A 271 -13.91 5.88 16.80
N PHE A 272 -14.49 4.71 16.59
CA PHE A 272 -15.94 4.56 16.53
C PHE A 272 -16.58 4.82 17.90
N LYS A 273 -17.65 5.61 17.92
CA LYS A 273 -18.39 6.04 19.11
C LYS A 273 -19.87 5.65 18.97
N PRO A 274 -20.26 4.44 19.42
CA PRO A 274 -21.64 3.93 19.34
C PRO A 274 -22.72 4.91 19.84
N GLU A 275 -22.42 5.65 20.91
CA GLU A 275 -23.29 6.59 21.59
C GLU A 275 -23.65 7.83 20.76
N SER A 276 -22.79 8.17 19.79
CA SER A 276 -22.97 9.35 18.93
C SER A 276 -23.05 9.00 17.45
N MET A 277 -22.92 7.71 17.10
CA MET A 277 -22.70 7.22 15.74
C MET A 277 -21.70 8.10 14.99
N SER A 278 -20.50 8.25 15.56
CA SER A 278 -19.41 8.99 14.92
C SER A 278 -18.11 8.21 14.92
N ALA A 279 -17.26 8.50 13.95
CA ALA A 279 -15.93 7.94 13.79
C ALA A 279 -14.96 9.03 13.32
N ILE A 280 -13.67 8.82 13.49
CA ILE A 280 -12.65 9.72 12.93
C ILE A 280 -12.36 9.35 11.48
N ALA A 281 -12.16 8.05 11.22
CA ALA A 281 -11.80 7.50 9.92
C ALA A 281 -12.71 6.33 9.56
N GLN A 282 -12.85 6.06 8.26
CA GLN A 282 -13.68 5.02 7.70
C GLN A 282 -13.22 4.63 6.28
N ALA A 283 -13.15 3.33 6.00
CA ALA A 283 -13.04 2.80 4.64
C ALA A 283 -14.02 1.66 4.41
N THR A 284 -14.27 1.40 3.11
CA THR A 284 -15.19 0.38 2.65
C THR A 284 -14.47 -0.55 1.68
N TYR A 285 -14.63 -1.85 1.90
CA TYR A 285 -14.01 -2.88 1.09
C TYR A 285 -15.03 -3.93 0.66
N ARG A 286 -14.61 -4.80 -0.24
CA ARG A 286 -15.33 -6.03 -0.57
C ARG A 286 -14.64 -7.22 0.07
N VAL A 287 -15.31 -7.81 1.06
CA VAL A 287 -14.71 -8.80 1.96
C VAL A 287 -14.32 -10.10 1.26
N ASP A 288 -14.94 -10.46 0.14
CA ASP A 288 -14.60 -11.71 -0.58
C ASP A 288 -13.92 -11.46 -1.92
N THR A 289 -14.07 -10.28 -2.51
CA THR A 289 -13.71 -10.01 -3.92
C THR A 289 -12.83 -8.77 -4.10
N GLY A 290 -12.62 -7.97 -3.06
CA GLY A 290 -11.61 -6.91 -3.03
C GLY A 290 -10.23 -7.48 -2.74
N SER A 291 -9.18 -6.66 -2.85
CA SER A 291 -7.82 -7.09 -2.46
C SER A 291 -7.50 -6.87 -0.99
N GLY A 292 -8.27 -6.04 -0.28
CA GLY A 292 -7.93 -5.56 1.07
C GLY A 292 -6.97 -4.38 1.09
N GLY A 293 -6.57 -3.86 -0.08
CA GLY A 293 -5.96 -2.54 -0.23
C GLY A 293 -6.96 -1.53 -0.80
N HIS A 294 -6.78 -0.26 -0.47
CA HIS A 294 -7.63 0.83 -0.93
C HIS A 294 -6.78 1.98 -1.48
N VAL A 295 -7.35 2.81 -2.36
CA VAL A 295 -6.66 4.02 -2.84
C VAL A 295 -6.49 5.04 -1.69
N SER A 296 -5.42 5.83 -1.72
CA SER A 296 -5.15 6.83 -0.68
C SER A 296 -6.34 7.77 -0.44
N GLY A 297 -6.73 7.89 0.82
CA GLY A 297 -7.86 8.71 1.25
C GLY A 297 -7.55 9.45 2.55
N PRO A 298 -8.28 10.52 2.88
CA PRO A 298 -8.04 11.28 4.11
C PRO A 298 -8.45 10.54 5.40
N ALA A 299 -8.97 9.31 5.32
CA ALA A 299 -9.77 8.73 6.39
C ALA A 299 -9.64 7.21 6.52
N HIS A 300 -8.44 6.65 6.62
CA HIS A 300 -8.25 5.25 7.03
C HIS A 300 -6.90 4.98 7.72
N SER A 301 -6.56 3.71 7.94
CA SER A 301 -5.30 3.21 8.53
C SER A 301 -4.05 3.85 7.93
N GLY A 302 -2.94 3.84 8.67
CA GLY A 302 -1.65 4.40 8.26
C GLY A 302 -1.27 4.08 6.83
N GLY A 303 -1.41 2.81 6.40
CA GLY A 303 -1.04 2.31 5.08
C GLY A 303 -2.17 2.14 4.06
N GLU A 304 -3.40 2.56 4.39
CA GLU A 304 -4.65 2.31 3.63
C GLU A 304 -4.91 0.82 3.28
N LEU A 305 -4.63 -0.08 4.23
CA LEU A 305 -4.98 -1.50 4.14
C LEU A 305 -6.12 -1.81 5.11
N SER A 306 -7.04 -2.69 4.71
CA SER A 306 -8.18 -3.05 5.55
C SER A 306 -7.73 -3.57 6.92
N TYR A 307 -8.45 -3.29 8.00
CA TYR A 307 -8.13 -3.89 9.30
C TYR A 307 -8.39 -5.40 9.34
N LEU A 308 -9.15 -5.94 8.39
CA LEU A 308 -9.30 -7.39 8.18
C LEU A 308 -8.13 -7.98 7.38
N ALA A 309 -7.35 -7.14 6.69
CA ALA A 309 -6.23 -7.59 5.89
C ALA A 309 -5.21 -8.27 6.79
N GLY A 310 -5.04 -9.59 6.63
CA GLY A 310 -4.06 -10.38 7.39
C GLY A 310 -4.36 -10.54 8.89
N LEU A 311 -5.61 -10.35 9.29
CA LEU A 311 -6.10 -10.59 10.65
C LEU A 311 -6.08 -12.10 10.95
N ILE A 312 -5.46 -12.52 12.05
CA ILE A 312 -5.53 -13.92 12.50
C ILE A 312 -6.94 -14.20 13.04
N THR A 313 -7.58 -15.24 12.53
CA THR A 313 -8.97 -15.59 12.89
C THR A 313 -9.05 -16.82 13.80
N PRO A 314 -10.14 -17.01 14.54
CA PRO A 314 -10.42 -18.25 15.27
C PRO A 314 -10.49 -19.47 14.35
N GLU A 315 -10.94 -19.28 13.11
CA GLU A 315 -11.03 -20.30 12.07
C GLU A 315 -9.63 -20.82 11.72
N ASP A 316 -8.64 -19.93 11.57
CA ASP A 316 -7.24 -20.32 11.36
C ASP A 316 -6.71 -21.16 12.52
N VAL A 317 -6.90 -20.68 13.76
CA VAL A 317 -6.39 -21.34 14.96
C VAL A 317 -7.06 -22.72 15.15
N ARG A 318 -8.35 -22.82 14.82
CA ARG A 318 -9.11 -24.09 14.84
C ARG A 318 -8.67 -25.05 13.73
N ALA A 319 -8.35 -24.53 12.54
CA ALA A 319 -7.82 -25.31 11.44
C ALA A 319 -6.37 -25.75 11.69
N GLY A 320 -5.65 -25.08 12.59
CA GLY A 320 -4.25 -25.35 12.89
C GLY A 320 -3.29 -24.76 11.86
N VAL A 321 -3.78 -23.92 10.96
CA VAL A 321 -3.03 -23.33 9.85
C VAL A 321 -3.57 -21.92 9.58
N ILE A 322 -2.65 -20.98 9.38
CA ILE A 322 -2.94 -19.65 8.83
C ILE A 322 -2.39 -19.66 7.40
N ASP A 323 -3.27 -19.58 6.41
CA ASP A 323 -2.93 -19.74 4.99
C ASP A 323 -3.02 -18.44 4.16
N HIS A 324 -2.80 -17.32 4.84
CA HIS A 324 -2.70 -15.98 4.27
C HIS A 324 -1.53 -15.20 4.91
N ALA A 325 -1.16 -14.08 4.30
CA ALA A 325 -0.20 -13.12 4.85
C ALA A 325 -0.80 -12.42 6.06
N LEU A 326 0.02 -12.06 7.03
CA LEU A 326 -0.42 -11.35 8.23
C LEU A 326 -0.35 -9.82 8.04
N ARG A 327 -0.98 -9.08 8.95
CA ARG A 327 -0.78 -7.64 9.11
C ARG A 327 0.12 -7.35 10.29
N PHE A 328 1.02 -6.38 10.12
CA PHE A 328 1.83 -5.88 11.20
C PHE A 328 1.89 -4.35 11.25
N ALA A 329 2.27 -3.85 12.42
CA ALA A 329 2.61 -2.45 12.67
C ALA A 329 3.90 -2.37 13.51
N ILE A 330 4.72 -1.35 13.29
CA ILE A 330 6.05 -1.20 13.93
C ILE A 330 6.34 0.27 14.35
N PRO A 331 7.39 0.54 15.16
CA PRO A 331 7.68 1.90 15.63
C PRO A 331 8.64 2.71 14.75
N ILE A 332 8.95 2.22 13.55
CA ILE A 332 10.04 2.78 12.73
C ILE A 332 9.61 3.09 11.29
N ASN A 333 8.33 3.38 11.07
CA ASN A 333 7.80 3.64 9.72
C ASN A 333 8.30 4.98 9.17
N ALA A 334 8.58 4.98 7.87
CA ALA A 334 8.94 6.15 7.10
C ALA A 334 7.70 6.92 6.63
N PRO A 335 7.81 8.21 6.30
CA PRO A 335 6.72 8.98 5.69
C PRO A 335 6.38 8.53 4.25
N THR A 336 7.08 7.54 3.72
CA THR A 336 6.89 6.97 2.39
C THR A 336 6.22 5.60 2.49
N TYR A 337 5.65 5.13 1.39
CA TYR A 337 4.95 3.84 1.31
C TYR A 337 5.40 3.05 0.09
N VAL A 338 5.02 1.79 -0.02
CA VAL A 338 5.18 0.93 -1.19
C VAL A 338 3.92 0.08 -1.35
N TYR A 339 3.57 -0.30 -2.58
CA TYR A 339 2.38 -1.10 -2.82
C TYR A 339 2.48 -2.48 -2.15
N PRO A 340 1.38 -3.01 -1.56
CA PRO A 340 -0.01 -2.54 -1.69
C PRO A 340 -0.42 -1.35 -0.82
N GLY A 341 0.41 -0.89 0.10
CA GLY A 341 0.14 0.37 0.80
C GLY A 341 0.13 1.53 -0.19
N THR A 342 -0.75 2.51 0.02
CA THR A 342 -0.88 3.68 -0.88
C THR A 342 -0.59 5.00 -0.19
N ARG A 343 -0.25 4.96 1.10
CA ARG A 343 0.02 6.11 1.95
C ARG A 343 0.83 5.69 3.16
N SER A 344 1.24 6.65 3.98
CA SER A 344 1.93 6.37 5.24
C SER A 344 1.61 7.42 6.30
N ASP A 345 1.53 7.00 7.57
CA ASP A 345 1.54 7.89 8.73
C ASP A 345 2.88 7.87 9.50
N GLY A 346 3.84 7.09 9.02
CA GLY A 346 5.22 7.07 9.49
C GLY A 346 5.93 8.43 9.44
N THR A 347 6.88 8.62 10.35
CA THR A 347 7.59 9.89 10.51
C THR A 347 9.11 9.74 10.57
N ILE A 348 9.64 8.52 10.50
CA ILE A 348 11.08 8.25 10.68
C ILE A 348 11.80 8.35 9.33
N PRO A 349 12.68 9.34 9.10
CA PRO A 349 13.43 9.43 7.85
C PRO A 349 14.30 8.19 7.63
N GLY A 350 14.14 7.53 6.49
CA GLY A 350 14.85 6.27 6.19
C GLY A 350 14.31 5.04 6.94
N GLY A 351 13.18 5.18 7.62
CA GLY A 351 12.41 4.10 8.22
C GLY A 351 11.85 3.10 7.20
N VAL A 352 11.00 2.22 7.69
CA VAL A 352 10.34 1.18 6.90
C VAL A 352 9.14 1.79 6.17
N PRO A 353 9.03 1.68 4.83
CA PRO A 353 7.85 2.17 4.14
C PRO A 353 6.65 1.26 4.40
N GLU A 354 5.49 1.85 4.68
CA GLU A 354 4.25 1.08 4.83
C GLU A 354 3.85 0.37 3.55
N GLY A 355 3.15 -0.75 3.68
CA GLY A 355 2.88 -1.71 2.62
C GLY A 355 4.05 -2.65 2.28
N ILE A 356 5.22 -2.51 2.92
CA ILE A 356 6.31 -3.47 2.69
C ILE A 356 5.96 -4.85 3.25
N ARG A 357 6.44 -5.90 2.57
CA ARG A 357 6.27 -7.28 3.02
C ARG A 357 7.50 -7.77 3.77
N ILE A 358 7.31 -8.30 4.97
CA ILE A 358 8.32 -9.08 5.70
C ILE A 358 8.08 -10.58 5.50
N GLN A 359 9.12 -11.37 5.68
CA GLN A 359 9.05 -12.82 5.72
C GLN A 359 9.98 -13.35 6.81
N LEU A 360 9.56 -14.37 7.54
CA LEU A 360 10.49 -15.14 8.38
C LEU A 360 11.35 -16.01 7.46
N ASP A 361 12.66 -16.08 7.68
CA ASP A 361 13.58 -16.87 6.87
C ASP A 361 12.99 -18.28 6.61
N PRO A 362 12.65 -18.63 5.36
CA PRO A 362 12.00 -19.90 5.04
C PRO A 362 12.92 -21.11 5.28
N SER A 363 14.23 -20.89 5.50
CA SER A 363 15.19 -21.94 5.85
C SER A 363 15.34 -22.17 7.36
N LEU A 364 14.77 -21.29 8.20
CA LEU A 364 14.80 -21.44 9.66
C LEU A 364 14.02 -22.69 10.08
N ASP A 365 14.68 -23.62 10.76
CA ASP A 365 14.03 -24.82 11.29
C ASP A 365 13.27 -24.50 12.59
N LEU A 366 11.96 -24.26 12.47
CA LEU A 366 11.10 -23.95 13.62
C LEU A 366 11.04 -25.07 14.67
N ARG A 367 11.52 -26.29 14.38
CA ARG A 367 11.58 -27.40 15.36
C ARG A 367 12.72 -27.23 16.35
N THR A 368 13.75 -26.46 16.01
CA THR A 368 14.85 -26.16 16.94
C THR A 368 14.49 -25.08 17.93
N LEU A 369 13.35 -24.40 17.72
CA LEU A 369 12.82 -23.37 18.58
C LEU A 369 11.75 -23.96 19.50
N ASN A 370 11.74 -23.53 20.77
CA ASN A 370 10.76 -23.96 21.77
C ASN A 370 9.45 -23.16 21.65
N LEU A 371 8.86 -23.17 20.45
CA LEU A 371 7.61 -22.45 20.16
C LEU A 371 6.39 -23.23 20.65
N THR A 372 5.41 -22.51 21.20
CA THR A 372 4.07 -23.06 21.44
C THR A 372 3.40 -23.44 20.11
N PRO A 373 2.32 -24.26 20.13
CA PRO A 373 1.59 -24.60 18.91
C PRO A 373 1.11 -23.36 18.13
N PHE A 374 0.62 -22.33 18.83
CA PHE A 374 0.18 -21.09 18.22
C PHE A 374 1.37 -20.31 17.62
N GLN A 375 2.45 -20.09 18.38
CA GLN A 375 3.65 -19.42 17.85
C GLN A 375 4.22 -20.10 16.62
N ARG A 376 4.23 -21.46 16.60
CA ARG A 376 4.67 -22.24 15.44
C ARG A 376 3.75 -22.03 14.23
N MET A 377 2.44 -21.93 14.44
CA MET A 377 1.47 -21.64 13.38
C MET A 377 1.73 -20.27 12.76
N VAL A 378 1.87 -19.23 13.58
CA VAL A 378 2.16 -17.86 13.12
C VAL A 378 3.53 -17.79 12.43
N ALA A 379 4.57 -18.41 13.00
CA ALA A 379 5.90 -18.46 12.38
C ALA A 379 5.87 -19.19 11.02
N THR A 380 5.07 -20.25 10.89
CA THR A 380 4.88 -20.96 9.60
C THR A 380 4.20 -20.06 8.56
N ALA A 381 3.19 -19.29 8.98
CA ALA A 381 2.55 -18.30 8.10
C ALA A 381 3.53 -17.20 7.68
N LEU A 382 4.34 -16.68 8.61
CA LEU A 382 5.41 -15.72 8.30
C LEU A 382 6.47 -16.28 7.34
N GLN A 383 6.75 -17.59 7.37
CA GLN A 383 7.66 -18.22 6.39
C GLN A 383 7.01 -18.34 5.01
N ARG A 384 5.72 -18.71 4.94
CA ARG A 384 5.06 -19.04 3.66
C ARG A 384 4.42 -17.83 2.98
N TYR A 385 3.77 -16.97 3.75
CA TYR A 385 3.01 -15.82 3.30
C TYR A 385 3.58 -14.50 3.83
N GLY A 386 4.41 -14.50 4.87
CA GLY A 386 4.95 -13.26 5.40
C GLY A 386 3.88 -12.37 6.02
N ALA A 387 4.17 -11.08 6.14
CA ALA A 387 3.26 -10.08 6.66
C ALA A 387 3.45 -8.73 5.97
N PHE A 388 2.40 -7.91 5.88
CA PHE A 388 2.45 -6.56 5.31
C PHE A 388 2.36 -5.50 6.40
N ASP A 389 3.19 -4.48 6.27
CA ASP A 389 3.19 -3.30 7.14
C ASP A 389 1.96 -2.46 6.82
N ALA A 390 1.16 -2.09 7.82
CA ALA A 390 -0.10 -1.39 7.60
C ALA A 390 -0.29 -0.15 8.48
N ASP A 391 0.60 0.07 9.44
CA ASP A 391 0.45 1.13 10.45
C ASP A 391 1.73 1.38 11.25
N VAL A 392 1.82 2.59 11.82
CA VAL A 392 2.71 2.86 12.95
C VAL A 392 2.15 2.26 14.24
N ALA A 393 3.02 1.68 15.05
CA ALA A 393 2.73 1.26 16.41
C ALA A 393 3.86 1.60 17.38
N LYS A 394 3.60 1.51 18.69
CA LYS A 394 4.65 1.71 19.70
C LYS A 394 5.67 0.56 19.76
N THR A 395 5.24 -0.65 19.42
CA THR A 395 5.99 -1.91 19.46
C THR A 395 5.82 -2.61 18.11
N PHE A 396 6.40 -3.79 17.95
CA PHE A 396 6.13 -4.65 16.81
C PHE A 396 4.95 -5.55 17.16
N ALA A 397 3.79 -5.29 16.52
CA ALA A 397 2.57 -6.06 16.75
C ALA A 397 2.05 -6.70 15.45
N LEU A 398 1.53 -7.91 15.59
CA LEU A 398 0.59 -8.57 14.69
C LEU A 398 -0.83 -8.42 15.24
N THR A 399 -1.84 -8.71 14.44
CA THR A 399 -3.24 -8.57 14.83
C THR A 399 -4.02 -9.88 14.69
N ALA A 400 -4.82 -10.18 15.70
CA ALA A 400 -5.80 -11.24 15.73
C ALA A 400 -7.18 -10.64 16.04
N ARG A 401 -8.26 -11.22 15.50
CA ARG A 401 -9.62 -10.74 15.72
C ARG A 401 -9.91 -10.54 17.21
N SER A 402 -10.48 -9.37 17.56
CA SER A 402 -10.76 -9.00 18.94
C SER A 402 -11.77 -9.96 19.58
N VAL A 403 -11.49 -10.41 20.80
CA VAL A 403 -12.43 -11.20 21.61
C VAL A 403 -13.69 -10.42 22.05
N ILE A 404 -13.69 -9.08 21.94
CA ILE A 404 -14.82 -8.24 22.36
C ILE A 404 -16.10 -8.48 21.54
N ASP A 405 -15.96 -8.98 20.30
CA ASP A 405 -17.10 -9.33 19.44
C ASP A 405 -17.76 -10.68 19.81
N GLY A 406 -17.29 -11.33 20.88
CA GLY A 406 -17.76 -12.64 21.33
C GLY A 406 -16.96 -13.82 20.76
N THR A 407 -15.97 -13.53 19.91
CA THR A 407 -15.00 -14.50 19.39
C THR A 407 -14.26 -15.24 20.50
N GLN A 408 -14.05 -16.56 20.29
CA GLN A 408 -13.26 -17.40 21.17
C GLN A 408 -12.23 -18.20 20.38
N TYR A 409 -10.97 -18.15 20.83
CA TYR A 409 -9.89 -18.97 20.30
C TYR A 409 -9.83 -20.32 21.01
N PRO A 410 -9.56 -21.43 20.28
CA PRO A 410 -9.44 -22.75 20.89
C PRO A 410 -8.12 -22.94 21.67
N THR A 411 -7.17 -22.02 21.52
CA THR A 411 -5.91 -21.97 22.27
C THR A 411 -5.63 -20.54 22.73
N HIS A 412 -4.71 -20.39 23.68
CA HIS A 412 -4.17 -19.08 24.04
C HIS A 412 -3.45 -18.44 22.85
N ILE A 413 -3.55 -17.12 22.73
CA ILE A 413 -2.84 -16.31 21.73
C ILE A 413 -1.55 -15.84 22.39
N ASP A 414 -0.43 -16.42 21.97
CA ASP A 414 0.88 -16.12 22.54
C ASP A 414 1.63 -15.11 21.65
N ASP A 415 2.23 -14.10 22.27
CA ASP A 415 3.26 -13.28 21.63
C ASP A 415 4.41 -14.14 21.13
N LEU A 416 5.05 -13.73 20.04
CA LEU A 416 6.16 -14.47 19.45
C LEU A 416 7.50 -14.04 20.07
N PRO A 417 8.46 -14.97 20.24
CA PRO A 417 9.76 -14.66 20.84
C PRO A 417 10.55 -13.62 20.04
N ARG A 418 11.21 -12.72 20.77
CA ARG A 418 12.07 -11.66 20.20
C ARG A 418 13.12 -12.19 19.22
N GLU A 419 13.67 -13.38 19.46
CA GLU A 419 14.69 -13.98 18.61
C GLU A 419 14.24 -14.13 17.15
N LEU A 420 12.94 -14.29 16.89
CA LEU A 420 12.40 -14.40 15.53
C LEU A 420 12.61 -13.13 14.70
N ILE A 421 12.68 -11.95 15.34
CA ILE A 421 12.92 -10.67 14.65
C ILE A 421 14.27 -10.72 13.92
N GLY A 422 15.30 -11.32 14.52
CA GLY A 422 16.62 -11.46 13.90
C GLY A 422 16.65 -12.39 12.68
N HIS A 423 15.58 -13.16 12.46
CA HIS A 423 15.41 -14.05 11.31
C HIS A 423 14.42 -13.51 10.28
N LEU A 424 13.87 -12.31 10.48
CA LEU A 424 13.02 -11.66 9.49
C LEU A 424 13.85 -11.05 8.37
N ARG A 425 13.22 -10.97 7.20
CA ARG A 425 13.73 -10.23 6.05
C ARG A 425 12.63 -9.37 5.46
N PHE A 426 12.92 -8.09 5.24
CA PHE A 426 12.09 -7.20 4.45
C PHE A 426 12.33 -7.50 2.99
N LEU A 427 11.27 -7.79 2.26
CA LEU A 427 11.36 -8.15 0.85
C LEU A 427 11.41 -6.88 0.00
N THR A 428 12.14 -6.96 -1.11
CA THR A 428 12.07 -5.93 -2.14
C THR A 428 10.64 -5.87 -2.67
N PRO A 429 10.02 -4.68 -2.80
CA PRO A 429 8.68 -4.58 -3.37
C PRO A 429 8.62 -5.24 -4.74
N ALA A 430 7.68 -6.18 -4.89
CA ALA A 430 7.56 -7.01 -6.09
C ALA A 430 6.19 -6.89 -6.76
N VAL A 431 5.28 -6.13 -6.15
CA VAL A 431 3.92 -5.92 -6.66
C VAL A 431 3.80 -4.46 -7.07
N GLY A 432 3.52 -4.21 -8.35
CA GLY A 432 3.23 -2.87 -8.84
C GLY A 432 1.80 -2.43 -8.50
N SER A 433 1.56 -1.12 -8.44
CA SER A 433 0.21 -0.56 -8.23
C SER A 433 -0.83 -1.17 -9.18
N THR A 434 -0.45 -1.36 -10.45
CA THR A 434 -1.30 -1.84 -11.54
C THR A 434 -1.65 -3.33 -11.45
N GLU A 435 -0.98 -4.07 -10.56
CA GLU A 435 -1.22 -5.50 -10.32
C GLU A 435 -2.18 -5.71 -9.14
N ILE A 436 -2.51 -4.65 -8.41
CA ILE A 436 -3.41 -4.71 -7.25
C ILE A 436 -4.75 -4.08 -7.61
N GLN A 437 -5.81 -4.77 -7.20
CA GLN A 437 -7.18 -4.29 -7.27
C GLN A 437 -7.48 -3.51 -6.00
N LEU A 438 -7.24 -2.20 -6.01
CA LEU A 438 -7.55 -1.37 -4.85
C LEU A 438 -9.02 -1.00 -4.87
N ASP A 439 -9.72 -1.24 -3.76
CA ASP A 439 -11.06 -0.71 -3.56
C ASP A 439 -11.00 0.83 -3.51
N THR A 440 -12.12 1.47 -3.87
CA THR A 440 -12.19 2.94 -3.92
C THR A 440 -13.44 3.47 -3.25
N ALA A 441 -13.35 4.71 -2.75
CA ALA A 441 -14.46 5.40 -2.09
C ALA A 441 -15.61 5.82 -3.05
N ALA A 442 -15.51 5.52 -4.35
CA ALA A 442 -16.44 6.02 -5.39
C ALA A 442 -17.29 4.91 -6.04
N GLU A 443 -17.35 3.71 -5.47
CA GLU A 443 -18.05 2.59 -6.10
C GLU A 443 -19.55 2.54 -5.82
N GLY A 444 -20.31 2.01 -6.79
CA GLY A 444 -21.78 1.97 -6.74
C GLY A 444 -22.42 0.75 -6.07
N VAL A 445 -21.63 -0.24 -5.62
CA VAL A 445 -22.16 -1.47 -4.98
C VAL A 445 -22.20 -1.33 -3.47
N CYS A 446 -21.06 -1.03 -2.84
CA CYS A 446 -21.00 -0.76 -1.41
C CYS A 446 -21.37 0.67 -1.11
N ARG A 447 -22.00 0.89 0.05
CA ARG A 447 -22.41 2.24 0.46
C ARG A 447 -21.17 3.10 0.64
N GLN A 448 -21.30 4.38 0.29
CA GLN A 448 -20.21 5.35 0.35
C GLN A 448 -20.60 6.55 1.20
N GLN A 449 -19.58 7.31 1.57
CA GLN A 449 -19.77 8.55 2.31
C GLN A 449 -20.50 9.60 1.45
N HIS A 450 -21.53 10.24 2.00
CA HIS A 450 -22.40 11.24 1.36
C HIS A 450 -22.42 12.58 2.11
#